data_AF-A0A444WAK5-F1
#
_entry.id   AF-A0A444WAK5-F1
#
_cell.length_a   1.000
_cell.length_b   1.000
_cell.length_c   1.000
_cell.angle_alpha   90.00
_cell.angle_beta   90.00
_cell.angle_gamma   90.00
#
_symmetry.space_group_name_H-M   'P 1'
#
loop_
_entity.id
_entity.type
_entity.pdbx_description
1 polymer ?
#
loop_
_entity_poly.entity_id
_entity_poly.type
_entity_poly.pdbx_seq_one_letter_code
_entity_poly.pdbx_strand_id
1 'polypeptide(L)' 'MQKPKVKVNKKNKIQSELKSLKKELANAKLERNILEKCAGCLQALTQVKFEFIDQHLSCFPVKDMCRILNVSTSGYYK' A
#
# COMPACT_ATOMS: atom_id res chain seq x y z
N MET A 1 17.54 11.51 43.77
CA MET A 1 17.95 10.47 42.78
C MET A 1 17.10 10.61 41.52
N GLN A 2 17.61 11.25 40.47
CA GLN A 2 16.88 11.46 39.21
C GLN A 2 17.13 10.31 38.22
N LYS A 3 16.31 9.24 38.18
CA LYS A 3 16.25 8.32 37.02
C LYS A 3 14.86 7.68 36.85
N PRO A 4 13.93 8.31 36.11
CA PRO A 4 12.92 7.56 35.33
C PRO A 4 12.91 7.87 33.82
N LYS A 5 13.58 8.92 33.34
CA LYS A 5 13.46 9.41 31.94
C LYS A 5 13.92 8.42 30.84
N VAL A 6 14.86 7.52 31.14
CA VAL A 6 15.51 6.67 30.11
C VAL A 6 14.64 5.47 29.67
N LYS A 7 13.81 4.89 30.55
CA LYS A 7 12.97 3.72 30.20
C LYS A 7 11.77 4.08 29.30
N VAL A 8 11.17 5.26 29.50
CA VAL A 8 10.01 5.73 28.73
C VAL A 8 10.39 6.03 27.27
N ASN A 9 11.58 6.59 27.02
CA ASN A 9 12.04 6.94 25.67
C ASN A 9 12.24 5.70 24.77
N LYS A 10 12.75 4.60 25.34
CA LYS A 10 12.96 3.35 24.61
C LYS A 10 11.63 2.67 24.25
N LYS A 11 10.65 2.68 25.17
CA LYS A 11 9.32 2.12 24.93
C LYS A 11 8.56 2.89 23.86
N ASN A 12 8.64 4.23 23.86
CA ASN A 12 8.00 5.07 22.85
C ASN A 12 8.63 4.89 21.46
N LYS A 13 9.97 4.77 21.39
CA LYS A 13 10.68 4.50 20.13
C LYS A 13 10.25 3.14 19.54
N ILE A 14 10.23 2.09 20.37
CA ILE A 14 9.78 0.75 19.95
C ILE A 14 8.33 0.78 19.48
N GLN A 15 7.43 1.48 20.17
CA GLN A 15 6.03 1.59 19.74
C GLN A 15 5.87 2.32 18.40
N SER A 16 6.67 3.37 18.17
CA SER A 16 6.70 4.08 16.89
C SER A 16 7.17 3.17 15.77
N GLU A 17 8.30 2.48 15.97
CA GLU A 17 8.85 1.52 15.00
C GLU A 17 7.87 0.38 14.72
N LEU A 18 7.22 -0.18 15.75
CA LEU A 18 6.18 -1.18 15.58
C LEU A 18 4.99 -0.67 14.76
N LYS A 19 4.59 0.59 14.95
CA LYS A 19 3.51 1.20 14.16
C LYS A 19 3.91 1.36 12.70
N SER A 20 5.12 1.83 12.43
CA SER A 20 5.66 1.95 11.07
C SER A 20 5.76 0.59 10.39
N LEU A 21 6.35 -0.40 11.05
CA LEU A 21 6.48 -1.76 10.52
C LEU A 21 5.12 -2.41 10.25
N LYS A 22 4.14 -2.24 11.15
CA LYS A 22 2.77 -2.72 10.91
C LYS A 22 2.13 -2.07 9.68
N LYS A 23 2.38 -0.78 9.48
CA LYS A 23 1.90 -0.05 8.30
C LYS A 23 2.56 -0.56 7.02
N GLU A 24 3.87 -0.72 7.01
CA GLU A 24 4.61 -1.28 5.87
C GLU A 24 4.15 -2.69 5.54
N LEU A 25 3.94 -3.54 6.55
CA LEU A 25 3.43 -4.89 6.39
C LEU A 25 1.99 -4.89 5.82
N ALA A 26 1.14 -3.97 6.26
CA ALA A 26 -0.20 -3.83 5.69
C ALA A 26 -0.16 -3.38 4.21
N ASN A 27 0.72 -2.43 3.88
CA ASN A 27 0.93 -1.98 2.50
C ASN A 27 1.45 -3.13 1.62
N ALA A 28 2.47 -3.86 2.06
CA ALA A 28 3.03 -4.99 1.32
C ALA A 28 1.99 -6.09 1.08
N LYS A 29 1.11 -6.36 2.05
CA LYS A 29 0.00 -7.31 1.89
C LYS A 29 -1.02 -6.82 0.86
N LEU A 30 -1.39 -5.55 0.91
CA LEU A 30 -2.27 -4.93 -0.09
C LEU A 30 -1.68 -5.06 -1.49
N GLU A 31 -0.42 -4.68 -1.65
CA GLU A 31 0.32 -4.74 -2.91
C GLU A 31 0.37 -6.16 -3.47
N ARG A 32 0.69 -7.14 -2.63
CA ARG A 32 0.68 -8.56 -3.00
C ARG A 32 -0.71 -9.01 -3.47
N ASN A 33 -1.77 -8.65 -2.75
CA ASN A 33 -3.13 -9.07 -3.11
C ASN A 33 -3.56 -8.49 -4.47
N ILE A 34 -3.17 -7.24 -4.77
CA ILE A 34 -3.41 -6.62 -6.07
C ILE A 34 -2.62 -7.36 -7.16
N LEU A 35 -1.33 -7.64 -6.93
CA LEU A 35 -0.48 -8.38 -7.87
C LEU A 35 -1.00 -9.79 -8.16
N GLU A 36 -1.49 -10.48 -7.14
CA GLU A 36 -2.07 -11.82 -7.27
C GLU A 36 -3.31 -11.81 -8.19
N LYS A 37 -4.15 -10.78 -8.08
CA LYS A 37 -5.31 -10.59 -8.96
C LYS A 37 -4.92 -10.10 -10.36
N CYS A 38 -3.80 -9.39 -10.48
CA CYS A 38 -3.37 -8.72 -11.70
C CYS A 38 -2.27 -9.47 -12.48
N ALA A 39 -1.97 -10.72 -12.14
CA ALA A 39 -0.82 -11.44 -12.69
C ALA A 39 -0.74 -11.42 -14.24
N GLY A 40 -1.87 -11.38 -14.95
CA GLY A 40 -1.92 -11.27 -16.42
C GLY A 40 -2.00 -9.85 -17.00
N CYS A 41 -2.22 -8.82 -16.19
CA CYS A 41 -2.52 -7.46 -16.66
C CYS A 41 -1.31 -6.50 -16.54
N LEU A 42 -0.21 -6.91 -15.90
CA LEU A 42 1.01 -6.09 -15.77
C LEU A 42 1.64 -5.71 -17.13
N GLN A 43 1.60 -6.62 -18.10
CA GLN A 43 2.10 -6.41 -19.47
C GLN A 43 1.02 -5.93 -20.45
N ALA A 44 -0.23 -5.76 -19.99
CA ALA A 44 -1.33 -5.39 -20.84
C ALA A 44 -1.33 -3.88 -21.15
N LEU A 45 -2.12 -3.51 -22.16
CA LEU A 45 -2.36 -2.12 -22.52
C LEU A 45 -2.99 -1.34 -21.36
N THR A 46 -2.78 -0.02 -21.34
CA THR A 46 -3.33 0.88 -20.32
C THR A 46 -4.85 0.74 -20.15
N GLN A 47 -5.59 0.49 -21.23
CA GLN A 47 -7.03 0.28 -21.18
C GLN A 47 -7.43 -0.95 -20.35
N VAL A 48 -6.71 -2.07 -20.52
CA VAL A 48 -6.92 -3.30 -19.74
C VAL A 48 -6.58 -3.06 -18.27
N LYS A 49 -5.57 -2.23 -17.99
CA LYS A 49 -5.20 -1.84 -16.62
C LYS A 49 -6.29 -1.00 -15.95
N PHE A 50 -6.93 -0.09 -16.68
CA PHE A 50 -8.07 0.68 -16.15
C PHE A 50 -9.31 -0.20 -15.95
N GLU A 51 -9.58 -1.13 -16.86
CA GLU A 51 -10.67 -2.09 -16.68
C GLU A 51 -10.46 -2.99 -15.45
N PHE A 52 -9.23 -3.43 -15.19
CA PHE A 52 -8.89 -4.12 -13.96
C PHE A 52 -9.19 -3.27 -12.71
N ILE A 53 -8.87 -1.97 -12.75
CA ILE A 53 -9.14 -1.03 -11.66
C ILE A 53 -10.65 -0.95 -11.41
N ASP A 54 -11.46 -0.80 -12.46
CA ASP A 54 -12.92 -0.72 -12.35
C ASP A 54 -13.53 -1.98 -11.72
N GLN A 55 -13.03 -3.16 -12.10
CA GLN A 55 -13.49 -4.44 -11.55
C GLN A 55 -13.14 -4.63 -10.07
N HIS A 56 -12.15 -3.91 -9.54
CA HIS A 56 -11.62 -4.10 -8.19
C HIS A 56 -11.78 -2.89 -7.27
N LEU A 57 -12.60 -1.90 -7.64
CA LEU A 57 -12.87 -0.69 -6.84
C LEU A 57 -13.40 -0.97 -5.43
N SER A 58 -14.14 -2.06 -5.25
CA SER A 58 -14.68 -2.47 -3.95
C SER A 58 -13.63 -3.11 -3.02
N CYS A 59 -12.53 -3.61 -3.59
CA CYS A 59 -11.51 -4.37 -2.89
C CYS A 59 -10.27 -3.54 -2.55
N PHE A 60 -9.88 -2.64 -3.46
CA PHE A 60 -8.60 -1.95 -3.39
C PHE A 60 -8.73 -0.45 -3.68
N PRO A 61 -7.87 0.40 -3.10
CA PRO A 61 -7.85 1.82 -3.45
C PRO A 61 -7.28 2.04 -4.85
N VAL A 62 -7.92 2.92 -5.62
CA VAL A 62 -7.47 3.31 -6.98
C VAL A 62 -6.01 3.77 -6.99
N LYS A 63 -5.59 4.57 -6.01
CA LYS A 63 -4.21 5.08 -5.95
C LYS A 63 -3.17 3.96 -5.86
N ASP A 64 -3.44 2.94 -5.05
CA ASP A 64 -2.54 1.80 -4.88
C ASP A 64 -2.52 0.94 -6.15
N MET A 65 -3.68 0.69 -6.76
CA MET A 65 -3.75 -0.02 -8.03
C MET A 65 -3.01 0.73 -9.15
N CYS A 66 -3.26 2.04 -9.33
CA CYS A 66 -2.54 2.84 -10.33
C CYS A 66 -1.02 2.80 -10.12
N ARG A 67 -0.56 2.86 -8.86
CA ARG A 67 0.87 2.77 -8.54
C ARG A 67 1.46 1.42 -8.92
N ILE A 68 0.77 0.32 -8.60
CA ILE A 68 1.24 -1.05 -8.87
C ILE A 68 1.22 -1.37 -10.37
N LEU A 69 0.19 -0.91 -11.08
CA LEU A 69 0.02 -1.13 -12.52
C LEU A 69 0.86 -0.19 -13.39
N ASN A 70 1.54 0.77 -12.75
CA ASN A 70 2.33 1.82 -13.39
C ASN A 70 1.52 2.64 -14.41
N VAL A 71 0.35 3.12 -13.97
CA VAL A 71 -0.53 4.02 -14.76
C VAL A 71 -0.81 5.30 -13.97
N SER A 72 -1.11 6.39 -14.68
CA SER A 72 -1.42 7.66 -14.03
C SER A 72 -2.81 7.63 -13.39
N THR A 73 -2.91 8.04 -12.12
CA THR A 73 -4.19 8.27 -11.43
C THR A 73 -5.02 9.36 -12.12
N SER A 74 -4.38 10.42 -12.62
CA SER A 74 -5.08 11.47 -13.36
C SER A 74 -5.55 11.01 -14.75
N GLY A 75 -4.91 9.99 -15.31
CA GLY A 75 -5.36 9.36 -16.56
C GLY A 75 -6.56 8.45 -16.35
N TYR A 76 -6.72 7.87 -15.16
CA TYR A 76 -7.86 7.04 -14.80
C TYR A 76 -9.14 7.86 -14.58
N TYR A 77 -9.06 8.99 -13.88
CA TYR A 77 -10.22 9.85 -13.58
C TYR A 77 -10.59 10.83 -14.71
N LYS A 78 -10.05 10.62 -15.92
CA LYS A 78 -10.16 11.58 -17.02
C LYS A 78 -11.37 11.34 -17.91
#